data_AF-A0A6G3PG41-F1
#
_entry.id   AF-A0A6G3PG41-F1
#
_cell.length_a   1.000
_cell.length_b   1.000
_cell.length_c   1.000
_cell.angle_alpha   90.00
_cell.angle_beta   90.00
_cell.angle_gamma   90.00
#
_symmetry.space_group_name_H-M   'P 1'
#
loop_
_entity.id
_entity.type
_entity.pdbx_description
1 polymer ?
#
loop_
_entity_poly.entity_id
_entity_poly.type
_entity_poly.pdbx_seq_one_letter_code
_entity_poly.pdbx_strand_id
1 'polypeptide(L)'
;EKAAPHLAAAVALGADRAHLLRRHVLPGVLPPVTRHALLRIPAVALALASLGFLGLGTRAPAPEWGRMLSENMPYAERAPWAVLAPA
;
A
#
# COMPACT_ATOMS: atom_id res chain seq x y z
N GLU A 1 -7.15 -31.29 -1.41
CA GLU A 1 -7.02 -30.46 -2.62
C GLU A 1 -7.78 -31.05 -3.80
N LYS A 2 -9.12 -30.92 -3.82
CA LYS A 2 -9.88 -31.23 -5.04
C LYS A 2 -9.89 -29.96 -5.87
N ALA A 3 -9.32 -30.01 -7.08
CA ALA A 3 -9.48 -28.95 -8.06
C ALA A 3 -10.95 -28.55 -8.10
N ALA A 4 -11.22 -27.27 -7.86
CA ALA A 4 -12.58 -26.78 -7.65
C ALA A 4 -13.46 -27.28 -8.80
N PRO A 5 -14.52 -28.07 -8.56
CA PRO A 5 -15.25 -28.78 -9.62
C PRO A 5 -15.78 -27.85 -10.72
N HIS A 6 -15.98 -26.58 -10.37
CA HIS A 6 -16.33 -25.48 -11.28
C HIS A 6 -15.22 -25.17 -12.31
N LEU A 7 -13.94 -25.21 -11.92
CA LEU A 7 -12.81 -25.05 -12.85
C LEU A 7 -12.68 -26.26 -13.77
N ALA A 8 -12.83 -27.47 -13.23
CA ALA A 8 -12.78 -28.71 -14.02
C ALA A 8 -13.93 -28.78 -15.05
N ALA A 9 -15.13 -28.36 -14.65
CA ALA A 9 -16.28 -28.24 -15.56
C ALA A 9 -16.05 -27.19 -16.65
N ALA A 10 -15.48 -26.02 -16.31
CA ALA A 10 -15.16 -24.98 -17.30
C ALA A 10 -14.11 -25.45 -18.33
N VAL A 11 -13.11 -26.23 -17.91
CA VAL A 11 -12.15 -26.86 -18.83
C VAL A 11 -12.84 -27.89 -19.74
N ALA A 12 -13.73 -28.73 -19.20
CA ALA A 12 -14.49 -29.71 -19.97
C ALA A 12 -15.42 -29.07 -21.02
N LEU A 13 -15.84 -27.82 -20.78
CA LEU A 13 -16.62 -27.00 -21.72
C LEU A 13 -15.75 -26.25 -22.75
N GLY A 14 -14.43 -26.48 -22.78
CA GLY A 14 -13.51 -25.88 -23.75
C GLY A 14 -13.04 -24.46 -23.41
N ALA A 15 -13.15 -24.02 -22.16
CA ALA A 15 -12.67 -22.70 -21.76
C ALA A 15 -11.13 -22.60 -21.86
N ASP A 16 -10.65 -21.56 -22.55
CA ASP A 16 -9.22 -21.27 -22.62
C ASP A 16 -8.65 -20.85 -21.25
N ARG A 17 -7.34 -21.06 -21.04
CA ARG A 17 -6.63 -20.71 -19.80
C ARG A 17 -6.82 -19.24 -19.41
N ALA A 18 -6.83 -18.33 -20.39
CA ALA A 18 -7.04 -16.91 -20.13
C ALA A 18 -8.46 -16.60 -19.62
N HIS A 19 -9.47 -17.33 -20.12
CA HIS A 19 -10.86 -17.21 -19.66
C HIS A 19 -11.01 -17.73 -18.22
N LEU A 20 -10.43 -18.89 -17.92
CA LEU A 20 -10.39 -19.46 -16.58
C LEU A 20 -9.72 -18.51 -15.58
N LEU A 21 -8.56 -17.97 -15.94
CA LEU A 21 -7.84 -17.03 -15.07
C LEU A 21 -8.68 -15.79 -14.78
N ARG A 22 -9.20 -15.10 -15.80
CA ARG A 22 -9.93 -13.84 -15.62
C ARG A 22 -11.29 -14.00 -14.94
N ARG A 23 -12.02 -15.07 -15.26
CA ARG A 23 -13.42 -15.25 -14.82
C ARG A 23 -13.54 -16.01 -13.49
N HIS A 24 -12.63 -16.93 -13.21
CA HIS A 24 -12.74 -17.83 -12.05
C HIS A 24 -11.66 -17.60 -11.00
N VAL A 25 -10.41 -17.39 -11.43
CA VAL A 25 -9.29 -17.25 -10.48
C VAL A 25 -9.15 -15.82 -9.99
N LEU A 26 -9.04 -14.86 -10.91
CA LEU A 26 -8.79 -13.44 -10.64
C LEU A 26 -9.78 -12.83 -9.64
N PRO A 27 -11.12 -12.96 -9.79
CA PRO A 27 -12.06 -12.41 -8.81
C PRO A 27 -11.97 -13.08 -7.44
N GLY A 28 -11.49 -14.32 -7.35
CA GLY A 28 -11.30 -15.03 -6.08
C GLY A 28 -10.05 -14.58 -5.32
N VAL A 29 -8.95 -14.30 -6.03
CA VAL A 29 -7.67 -13.88 -5.42
C VAL A 29 -7.51 -12.37 -5.29
N LEU A 30 -8.27 -11.57 -6.04
CA LEU A 30 -8.22 -10.10 -5.95
C LEU A 30 -8.49 -9.58 -4.52
N PRO A 31 -9.59 -9.94 -3.84
CA PRO A 31 -9.86 -9.43 -2.50
C PRO A 31 -8.76 -9.68 -1.45
N PRO A 32 -8.20 -10.91 -1.30
CA PRO A 32 -7.12 -11.14 -0.35
C PRO A 32 -5.81 -10.46 -0.77
N VAL A 33 -5.48 -10.42 -2.06
CA VAL A 33 -4.28 -9.73 -2.56
C VAL A 33 -4.37 -8.23 -2.31
N THR A 34 -5.52 -7.61 -2.58
CA THR A 34 -5.74 -6.18 -2.31
C THR A 34 -5.64 -5.89 -0.82
N ARG A 35 -6.27 -6.68 0.04
CA ARG A 35 -6.14 -6.53 1.50
C ARG A 35 -4.68 -6.63 1.94
N HIS A 36 -3.95 -7.61 1.45
CA HIS A 36 -2.53 -7.78 1.78
C HIS A 36 -1.67 -6.61 1.29
N ALA A 37 -1.95 -6.08 0.09
CA ALA A 37 -1.27 -4.90 -0.43
C ALA A 37 -1.52 -3.67 0.45
N LEU A 38 -2.75 -3.48 0.94
CA LEU A 38 -3.10 -2.38 1.85
C LEU A 38 -2.31 -2.43 3.15
N LEU A 39 -2.02 -3.62 3.69
CA LEU A 39 -1.20 -3.77 4.90
C LEU A 39 0.23 -3.25 4.73
N ARG A 40 0.73 -3.15 3.49
CA ARG A 40 2.08 -2.63 3.20
C ARG A 40 2.13 -1.11 3.13
N ILE A 41 1.00 -0.44 2.91
CA ILE A 41 0.91 1.03 2.83
C ILE A 41 1.53 1.71 4.05
N PRO A 42 1.19 1.37 5.31
CA PRO A 42 1.75 2.06 6.48
C PRO A 42 3.28 1.89 6.58
N ALA A 43 3.81 0.71 6.26
CA ALA A 43 5.25 0.47 6.30
C ALA A 43 6.00 1.29 5.22
N VAL A 44 5.44 1.37 4.01
CA VAL A 44 6.02 2.19 2.93
C VAL A 44 5.92 3.67 3.26
N ALA A 45 4.79 4.13 3.79
CA ALA A 45 4.60 5.51 4.23
C ALA A 45 5.62 5.90 5.30
N LEU A 46 5.84 5.03 6.30
CA LEU A 46 6.83 5.26 7.34
C LEU A 46 8.26 5.32 6.77
N ALA A 47 8.60 4.42 5.83
CA ALA A 47 9.90 4.45 5.17
C ALA A 47 10.13 5.76 4.40
N LEU A 48 9.13 6.24 3.65
CA LEU A 48 9.19 7.52 2.94
C LEU A 48 9.30 8.71 3.89
N ALA A 49 8.54 8.70 4.99
CA ALA A 49 8.62 9.73 6.01
C ALA A 49 10.00 9.77 6.67
N SER A 50 10.58 8.61 7.01
CA SER A 50 11.94 8.52 7.55
C SER A 50 12.98 9.06 6.56
N LEU A 51 12.85 8.76 5.26
CA LEU A 51 13.74 9.31 4.23
C LEU A 51 13.61 10.84 4.12
N GLY A 52 12.37 11.36 4.14
CA GLY A 52 12.11 12.81 4.15
C GLY A 52 12.66 13.50 5.41
N PHE A 53 12.55 12.86 6.57
CA PHE A 53 13.12 13.34 7.83
C PHE A 53 14.64 13.45 7.78
N LEU A 54 15.31 12.48 7.13
CA LEU A 54 16.75 12.48 6.91
C LEU A 54 17.21 13.45 5.80
N GLY A 55 16.29 14.14 5.12
CA GLY A 55 16.60 15.06 4.02
C GLY A 55 16.89 14.37 2.67
N LEU A 56 16.61 13.07 2.55
CA LEU A 56 16.69 12.30 1.30
C LEU A 56 15.36 12.29 0.53
N GLY A 57 14.40 13.09 0.99
CA GLY A 57 13.09 13.27 0.40
C GLY A 57 13.06 14.20 -0.81
N THR A 58 11.86 14.59 -1.21
CA THR A 58 11.63 15.47 -2.36
C THR A 58 11.98 16.92 -2.01
N ARG A 59 12.74 17.62 -2.86
CA ARG A 59 13.01 19.05 -2.63
C ARG A 59 11.69 19.86 -2.62
N ALA A 60 11.58 20.81 -1.69
CA ALA A 60 10.47 21.78 -1.62
C ALA A 60 10.18 22.35 -3.02
N PRO A 61 8.91 22.39 -3.49
CA PRO A 61 7.74 22.93 -2.78
C PRO A 61 6.66 21.91 -2.38
N ALA A 62 6.88 20.61 -2.55
CA ALA A 62 5.91 19.60 -2.15
C ALA A 62 5.87 19.43 -0.61
N PRO A 63 4.69 19.45 0.04
CA PRO A 63 4.57 19.13 1.46
C PRO A 63 4.85 17.64 1.66
N GLU A 64 5.94 17.31 2.34
CA GLU A 64 6.31 15.94 2.69
C GLU A 64 6.35 15.80 4.21
N TRP A 65 5.57 14.85 4.75
CA TRP A 65 5.33 14.71 6.19
C TRP A 65 6.63 14.54 6.99
N GLY A 66 7.61 13.80 6.46
CA GLY A 66 8.90 13.56 7.12
C GLY A 66 9.74 14.81 7.32
N ARG A 67 9.80 15.69 6.32
CA ARG A 67 10.52 16.96 6.41
C ARG A 67 9.82 17.94 7.34
N MET A 68 8.49 18.01 7.27
CA MET A 68 7.71 18.88 8.17
C MET A 68 7.90 18.45 9.64
N LEU A 69 8.03 17.16 9.92
CA LEU A 69 8.37 16.67 11.26
C LEU A 69 9.78 17.12 11.71
N SER A 70 10.76 17.04 10.81
CA SER A 70 12.14 17.49 11.07
C SER A 70 12.21 18.99 11.38
N GLU A 71 11.47 19.81 10.63
CA GLU A 71 11.37 21.27 10.82
C GLU A 71 10.68 21.66 12.13
N ASN A 72 9.72 20.86 12.59
CA ASN A 72 8.97 21.11 13.83
C ASN A 72 9.64 20.51 15.09
N MET A 73 10.65 19.65 14.94
CA MET A 73 11.38 19.02 16.05
C MET A 73 11.98 20.03 17.07
N PRO A 74 12.57 21.17 16.66
CA PRO A 74 13.08 22.19 17.60
C PRO A 74 11.98 22.90 18.39
N TYR A 75 10.74 22.84 17.90
CA TYR A 75 9.57 23.45 18.55
C TYR A 75 8.80 22.45 19.41
N ALA A 76 9.24 21.19 19.50
CA ALA A 76 8.56 20.14 20.25
C ALA A 76 8.31 20.50 21.73
N GLU A 77 9.25 21.21 22.36
CA GLU A 77 9.11 21.66 23.76
C GLU A 77 8.14 22.84 23.92
N ARG A 78 7.97 23.68 22.89
CA ARG A 78 7.07 24.85 22.92
C ARG A 78 5.66 24.55 22.40
N ALA A 79 5.56 23.65 21.43
CA ALA A 79 4.35 23.37 20.67
C ALA A 79 4.31 21.89 20.27
N PRO A 80 4.04 20.96 21.20
CA PRO A 80 4.02 19.53 20.92
C PRO A 80 2.98 19.13 19.86
N TRP A 81 1.93 19.95 19.67
CA TRP A 81 0.95 19.75 18.60
C TRP A 81 1.52 19.96 17.19
N ALA A 82 2.54 20.81 17.04
CA ALA A 82 3.21 21.05 15.75
C ALA A 82 3.99 19.81 15.26
N VAL A 83 4.35 18.93 16.19
CA VAL A 83 4.98 17.62 15.91
C VAL A 83 3.94 16.56 15.61
N LEU A 84 2.78 16.57 16.29
CA LEU A 84 1.69 15.61 16.09
C LEU A 84 0.88 15.86 14.81
N ALA A 85 0.71 17.12 14.43
CA ALA A 85 0.03 17.54 13.22
C ALA A 85 0.86 18.65 12.55
N PRO A 86 1.92 18.27 11.82
CA PRO A 86 2.70 19.26 11.08
C PRO A 86 1.80 19.91 10.02
N ALA A 87 1.63 21.24 10.10
CA ALA A 87 0.78 22.05 9.21
C ALA A 87 1.56 22.59 8.00
#